data_AF-A0A661QDB7-F1
#
_entry.id   AF-A0A661QDB7-F1
#
_cell.length_a   1.000
_cell.length_b   1.000
_cell.length_c   1.000
_cell.angle_alpha   90.00
_cell.angle_beta   90.00
_cell.angle_gamma   90.00
#
_symmetry.space_group_name_H-M   'P 1'
#
loop_
_entity.id
_entity.type
_entity.pdbx_description
1 polymer ?
#
loop_
_entity_poly.entity_id
_entity_poly.type
_entity_poly.pdbx_seq_one_letter_code
_entity_poly.pdbx_strand_id
1 'polypeptide(L)'
;MNTKLIAKNILDIEGVVGIGSSPTIKIFVESEDYIDAVPKTIHGKKVDVYVTGRVRALDRVRPVVGGVSVGNPKITAGTLGIVHNGLIISNCHVLAMDEDGNFLDHTEIWQPGPLDGGSEYDVIGYLLAYIPIEFNSLTADNRVDIAIGKMIEDYVNDALLINDSLVKINLSPVDLKEGDVVFKVGRTTGLTKGIVVSESASVKVFYTEDKWAVFHDVYVIKGMDGAFM
;
A
#
# COMPACT_ATOMS: atom_id res chain seq x y z
N MET A 1 29.87 -2.13 18.82
CA MET A 1 29.91 -1.76 17.38
C MET A 1 29.03 -0.52 17.22
N ASN A 2 29.51 0.55 16.56
CA ASN A 2 28.73 1.79 16.46
C ASN A 2 27.72 1.67 15.31
N THR A 3 26.56 1.09 15.60
CA THR A 3 25.49 0.81 14.63
C THR A 3 25.05 2.05 13.86
N LYS A 4 25.14 3.23 14.49
CA LYS A 4 24.81 4.52 13.86
C LYS A 4 25.79 4.93 12.75
N LEU A 5 27.08 4.62 12.89
CA LEU A 5 28.09 4.96 11.88
C LEU A 5 27.97 4.06 10.64
N ILE A 6 27.68 2.77 10.86
CA ILE A 6 27.41 1.82 9.77
C ILE A 6 26.15 2.25 9.01
N ALA A 7 25.08 2.57 9.73
CA ALA A 7 23.85 3.01 9.10
C ALA A 7 24.06 4.27 8.25
N LYS A 8 24.81 5.26 8.76
CA LYS A 8 25.13 6.48 8.03
C LYS A 8 25.86 6.20 6.70
N ASN A 9 26.91 5.37 6.72
CA ASN A 9 27.69 5.09 5.51
C ASN A 9 26.89 4.29 4.47
N ILE A 10 25.98 3.42 4.91
CA ILE A 10 25.14 2.63 4.00
C ILE A 10 24.03 3.47 3.39
N LEU A 11 23.42 4.36 4.18
CA LEU A 11 22.40 5.29 3.69
C LEU A 11 22.95 6.38 2.74
N ASP A 12 24.28 6.55 2.68
CA ASP A 12 24.95 7.46 1.74
C ASP A 12 25.16 6.85 0.35
N ILE A 13 24.91 5.54 0.20
CA ILE A 13 24.99 4.85 -1.10
C ILE A 13 23.77 5.25 -1.92
N GLU A 14 24.00 5.68 -3.17
CA GLU A 14 22.94 6.06 -4.09
C GLU A 14 21.92 4.93 -4.26
N GLY A 15 20.64 5.28 -4.12
CA GLY A 15 19.53 4.34 -4.21
C GLY A 15 19.33 3.46 -2.97
N VAL A 16 20.12 3.59 -1.89
CA VAL A 16 19.81 2.94 -0.61
C VAL A 16 18.86 3.79 0.21
N VAL A 17 17.73 3.21 0.62
CA VAL A 17 16.67 3.89 1.39
C VAL A 17 16.54 3.43 2.83
N GLY A 18 17.22 2.35 3.19
CA GLY A 18 17.12 1.80 4.54
C GLY A 18 18.15 0.74 4.85
N ILE A 19 18.39 0.53 6.14
CA ILE A 19 19.20 -0.55 6.67
C ILE A 19 18.55 -1.11 7.93
N GLY A 20 18.34 -2.43 7.95
CA GLY A 20 17.87 -3.18 9.10
C GLY A 20 18.94 -4.16 9.60
N SER A 21 18.92 -4.47 10.90
CA SER A 21 19.79 -5.49 11.48
C SER A 21 19.03 -6.40 12.44
N SER A 22 18.65 -7.61 11.98
CA SER A 22 18.40 -8.84 12.76
C SER A 22 17.59 -9.85 11.94
N PRO A 23 17.97 -11.15 11.85
CA PRO A 23 19.23 -11.76 12.26
C PRO A 23 20.39 -11.51 11.26
N THR A 24 20.08 -11.11 10.03
CA THR A 24 21.03 -10.68 8.98
C THR A 24 21.00 -9.16 8.81
N ILE A 25 21.96 -8.62 8.04
CA ILE A 25 21.91 -7.21 7.63
C ILE A 25 21.02 -7.13 6.39
N LYS A 26 19.97 -6.32 6.45
CA LYS A 26 19.05 -6.08 5.34
C LYS A 26 19.27 -4.67 4.81
N ILE A 27 19.47 -4.52 3.52
CA ILE A 27 19.57 -3.21 2.86
C ILE A 27 18.38 -3.07 1.91
N PHE A 28 17.73 -1.92 1.98
CA PHE A 28 16.56 -1.58 1.17
C PHE A 28 16.98 -0.59 0.10
N VAL A 29 16.63 -0.84 -1.16
CA VAL A 29 17.00 -0.02 -2.32
C VAL A 29 15.80 0.49 -3.13
N GLU A 30 15.98 1.59 -3.85
CA GLU A 30 14.93 2.26 -4.64
C GLU A 30 14.44 1.43 -5.83
N SER A 31 15.34 0.76 -6.55
CA SER A 31 15.03 -0.06 -7.74
C SER A 31 16.03 -1.21 -7.86
N GLU A 32 15.79 -2.14 -8.78
CA GLU A 32 16.71 -3.24 -9.09
C GLU A 32 18.09 -2.73 -9.57
N ASP A 33 18.15 -1.55 -10.18
CA ASP A 33 19.38 -0.94 -10.71
C ASP A 33 20.44 -0.69 -9.63
N TYR A 34 20.00 -0.55 -8.37
CA TYR A 34 20.89 -0.25 -7.24
C TYR A 34 21.35 -1.49 -6.47
N ILE A 35 20.87 -2.69 -6.81
CA ILE A 35 21.24 -3.93 -6.09
C ILE A 35 22.76 -4.15 -6.11
N ASP A 36 23.39 -3.94 -7.27
CA ASP A 36 24.83 -4.16 -7.43
C ASP A 36 25.70 -3.06 -6.80
N ALA A 37 25.12 -1.89 -6.50
CA ALA A 37 25.80 -0.80 -5.79
C ALA A 37 25.97 -1.06 -4.29
N VAL A 38 25.21 -2.02 -3.74
CA VAL A 38 25.21 -2.35 -2.31
C VAL A 38 26.30 -3.38 -1.96
N PRO A 39 27.04 -3.21 -0.84
CA PRO A 39 27.99 -4.21 -0.36
C PRO A 39 27.30 -5.54 -0.07
N LYS A 40 27.79 -6.63 -0.69
CA LYS A 40 27.28 -8.00 -0.44
C LYS A 40 27.60 -8.52 0.97
N THR A 41 28.58 -7.89 1.63
CA THR A 41 28.94 -8.18 3.02
C THR A 41 29.27 -6.91 3.78
N ILE A 42 28.87 -6.85 5.04
CA ILE A 42 29.19 -5.76 5.97
C ILE A 42 29.73 -6.40 7.25
N HIS A 43 30.98 -6.10 7.60
CA HIS A 43 31.68 -6.68 8.75
C HIS A 43 31.62 -8.22 8.80
N GLY A 44 31.79 -8.87 7.65
CA GLY A 44 31.76 -10.34 7.52
C GLY A 44 30.36 -10.96 7.63
N LYS A 45 29.30 -10.16 7.82
CA LYS A 45 27.91 -10.62 7.73
C LYS A 45 27.39 -10.45 6.31
N LYS A 46 26.65 -11.44 5.83
CA LYS A 46 25.94 -11.37 4.55
C LYS A 46 24.89 -10.26 4.61
N VAL A 47 24.78 -9.53 3.50
CA VAL A 47 23.71 -8.56 3.27
C VAL A 47 22.64 -9.20 2.39
N ASP A 48 21.39 -9.07 2.81
CA ASP A 48 20.23 -9.35 1.98
C ASP A 48 19.70 -8.01 1.44
N VAL A 49 19.53 -7.90 0.13
CA VAL A 49 19.08 -6.67 -0.54
C VAL A 49 17.62 -6.83 -0.94
N TYR A 50 16.81 -5.82 -0.65
CA TYR A 50 15.38 -5.77 -0.95
C TYR A 50 15.08 -4.52 -1.75
N VAL A 51 14.37 -4.65 -2.87
CA VAL A 51 13.87 -3.51 -3.63
C VAL A 51 12.56 -3.03 -2.99
N THR A 52 12.56 -1.80 -2.49
CA THR A 52 11.41 -1.21 -1.76
C THR A 52 10.81 0.01 -2.43
N GLY A 53 11.49 0.60 -3.42
CA GLY A 53 11.12 1.94 -3.89
C GLY A 53 11.72 3.04 -3.03
N ARG A 54 11.58 4.28 -3.51
CA ARG A 54 12.01 5.48 -2.79
C ARG A 54 11.13 5.73 -1.59
N VAL A 55 11.71 5.69 -0.39
CA VAL A 55 11.00 6.08 0.83
C VAL A 55 10.87 7.60 0.84
N ARG A 56 9.68 8.10 0.51
CA ARG A 56 9.32 9.51 0.68
C ARG A 56 8.41 9.60 1.90
N ALA A 57 8.60 10.63 2.73
CA ALA A 57 7.48 11.09 3.55
C ALA A 57 6.38 11.49 2.58
N LEU A 58 5.28 10.74 2.56
CA LEU A 58 4.13 11.13 1.75
C LEU A 58 3.39 12.18 2.57
N ASP A 59 3.62 13.43 2.20
CA ASP A 59 3.12 14.58 2.95
C ASP A 59 1.60 14.60 3.04
N ARG A 60 1.11 15.37 4.01
CA ARG A 60 -0.30 15.70 4.15
C ARG A 60 -0.82 16.35 2.86
N VAL A 61 -1.83 15.73 2.25
CA VAL A 61 -2.50 16.19 1.03
C VAL A 61 -3.87 16.75 1.38
N ARG A 62 -4.07 18.03 1.06
CA ARG A 62 -5.36 18.72 1.19
C ARG A 62 -5.63 19.58 -0.06
N PRO A 63 -6.86 19.61 -0.60
CA PRO A 63 -7.99 18.74 -0.25
C PRO A 63 -7.68 17.25 -0.49
N VAL A 64 -8.31 16.36 0.28
CA VAL A 64 -8.07 14.91 0.21
C VAL A 64 -8.46 14.37 -1.17
N VAL A 65 -7.62 13.52 -1.75
CA VAL A 65 -7.78 12.97 -3.11
C VAL A 65 -7.28 11.52 -3.16
N GLY A 66 -7.76 10.70 -4.10
CA GLY A 66 -7.29 9.33 -4.26
C GLY A 66 -5.83 9.21 -4.75
N GLY A 67 -5.24 8.03 -4.58
CA GLY A 67 -3.85 7.71 -4.92
C GLY A 67 -2.82 8.04 -3.84
N VAL A 68 -3.23 8.65 -2.73
CA VAL A 68 -2.34 9.10 -1.65
C VAL A 68 -2.29 8.11 -0.49
N SER A 69 -1.33 8.31 0.44
CA SER A 69 -1.24 7.53 1.67
C SER A 69 -2.48 7.69 2.56
N VAL A 70 -2.97 6.59 3.14
CA VAL A 70 -4.05 6.58 4.14
C VAL A 70 -3.88 5.40 5.08
N GLY A 71 -4.40 5.49 6.30
CA GLY A 71 -4.45 4.35 7.20
C GLY A 71 -5.26 4.66 8.45
N ASN A 72 -5.61 3.62 9.20
CA ASN A 72 -6.08 3.78 10.57
C ASN A 72 -4.89 3.85 11.56
N PRO A 73 -5.08 4.25 12.83
CA PRO A 73 -4.00 4.42 13.80
C PRO A 73 -3.22 3.13 14.14
N LYS A 74 -3.80 1.96 13.88
CA LYS A 74 -3.26 0.65 14.27
C LYS A 74 -2.71 -0.17 13.09
N ILE A 75 -2.60 0.43 11.90
CA ILE A 75 -1.98 -0.18 10.73
C ILE A 75 -0.71 0.58 10.33
N THR A 76 0.02 0.06 9.35
CA THR A 76 1.16 0.75 8.74
C THR A 76 0.70 1.92 7.85
N ALA A 77 0.41 1.67 6.57
CA ALA A 77 -0.23 2.61 5.65
C ALA A 77 -0.61 1.89 4.35
N GLY A 78 -1.75 2.26 3.79
CA GLY A 78 -2.21 1.83 2.48
C GLY A 78 -2.38 3.01 1.52
N THR A 79 -3.12 2.76 0.44
CA THR A 79 -3.46 3.79 -0.56
C THR A 79 -4.94 4.12 -0.44
N LEU A 80 -5.29 5.41 -0.42
CA LEU A 80 -6.66 5.86 -0.62
C LEU A 80 -7.06 5.58 -2.06
N GLY A 81 -8.01 4.66 -2.28
CA GLY A 81 -8.45 4.31 -3.62
C GLY A 81 -9.14 5.50 -4.29
N ILE A 82 -10.22 5.97 -3.69
CA ILE A 82 -10.97 7.13 -4.19
C ILE A 82 -11.77 7.81 -3.08
N VAL A 83 -12.12 9.08 -3.29
CA VAL A 83 -13.18 9.75 -2.53
C VAL A 83 -14.38 9.94 -3.46
N HIS A 84 -15.53 9.39 -3.06
CA HIS A 84 -16.77 9.48 -3.83
C HIS A 84 -17.94 9.91 -2.94
N ASN A 85 -18.52 11.08 -3.22
CA ASN A 85 -19.62 11.69 -2.49
C ASN A 85 -19.38 11.73 -0.96
N GLY A 86 -18.16 12.09 -0.55
CA GLY A 86 -17.76 12.14 0.86
C GLY A 86 -17.50 10.77 1.49
N LEU A 87 -17.47 9.69 0.70
CA LEU A 87 -17.03 8.38 1.15
C LEU A 87 -15.55 8.18 0.80
N ILE A 88 -14.77 7.83 1.82
CA ILE A 88 -13.37 7.37 1.70
C ILE A 88 -13.43 5.90 1.33
N ILE A 89 -12.88 5.48 0.20
CA ILE A 89 -12.90 4.07 -0.23
C ILE A 89 -11.47 3.54 -0.35
N SER A 90 -11.16 2.48 0.38
CA SER A 90 -9.87 1.79 0.35
C SER A 90 -10.05 0.33 0.81
N ASN A 91 -8.95 -0.40 0.98
CA ASN A 91 -8.96 -1.77 1.45
C ASN A 91 -9.44 -1.87 2.91
N CYS A 92 -10.12 -2.97 3.21
CA CYS A 92 -10.54 -3.32 4.56
C CYS A 92 -9.34 -3.46 5.49
N HIS A 93 -8.27 -4.12 5.05
CA HIS A 93 -7.08 -4.28 5.89
C HIS A 93 -6.36 -2.96 6.20
N VAL A 94 -6.62 -1.90 5.44
CA VAL A 94 -6.03 -0.56 5.65
C VAL A 94 -6.88 0.26 6.61
N LEU A 95 -8.20 0.22 6.50
CA LEU A 95 -9.09 1.12 7.27
C LEU A 95 -9.74 0.46 8.48
N ALA A 96 -9.85 -0.87 8.50
CA ALA A 96 -10.67 -1.62 9.43
C ALA A 96 -9.94 -2.77 10.13
N MET A 97 -8.61 -2.86 10.02
CA MET A 97 -7.82 -3.86 10.73
C MET A 97 -6.60 -3.26 11.42
N ASP A 98 -6.13 -3.92 12.48
CA ASP A 98 -4.81 -3.67 13.06
C ASP A 98 -3.70 -4.47 12.36
N GLU A 99 -2.44 -4.26 12.75
CA GLU A 99 -1.26 -4.96 12.23
C GLU A 99 -1.28 -6.49 12.43
N ASP A 100 -2.04 -6.97 13.41
CA ASP A 100 -2.26 -8.39 13.67
C ASP A 100 -3.40 -8.95 12.83
N GLY A 101 -4.06 -8.15 11.99
CA GLY A 101 -5.19 -8.54 11.14
C GLY A 101 -6.49 -8.77 11.90
N ASN A 102 -6.68 -8.12 13.06
CA ASN A 102 -7.95 -8.14 13.79
C ASN A 102 -8.82 -6.97 13.33
N PHE A 103 -10.12 -7.21 13.17
CA PHE A 103 -11.05 -6.16 12.77
C PHE A 103 -11.23 -5.11 13.88
N LEU A 104 -11.37 -3.87 13.45
CA LEU A 104 -11.58 -2.70 14.29
C LEU A 104 -12.92 -2.06 13.94
N ASP A 105 -13.65 -1.63 14.96
CA ASP A 105 -14.89 -0.86 14.79
C ASP A 105 -14.65 0.61 15.11
N HIS A 106 -15.37 1.49 14.41
CA HIS A 106 -15.43 2.94 14.67
C HIS A 106 -14.06 3.64 14.75
N THR A 107 -13.12 3.23 13.90
CA THR A 107 -11.75 3.76 13.89
C THR A 107 -11.62 5.06 13.11
N GLU A 108 -10.75 5.95 13.57
CA GLU A 108 -10.27 7.10 12.80
C GLU A 108 -9.56 6.66 11.52
N ILE A 109 -9.58 7.55 10.52
CA ILE A 109 -8.84 7.40 9.27
C ILE A 109 -7.94 8.63 9.12
N TRP A 110 -6.64 8.39 8.99
CA TRP A 110 -5.61 9.42 8.89
C TRP A 110 -5.07 9.53 7.46
N GLN A 111 -4.76 10.75 7.04
CA GLN A 111 -4.04 11.04 5.80
C GLN A 111 -2.94 12.08 6.10
N PRO A 112 -1.65 11.67 6.03
CA PRO A 112 -1.16 10.37 5.58
C PRO A 112 -1.41 9.24 6.61
N GLY A 113 -1.17 7.98 6.21
CA GLY A 113 -1.21 6.84 7.14
C GLY A 113 -0.01 6.84 8.12
N PRO A 114 -0.06 6.08 9.23
CA PRO A 114 0.98 6.09 10.27
C PRO A 114 2.42 5.89 9.78
N LEU A 115 2.66 4.92 8.89
CA LEU A 115 3.99 4.63 8.34
C LEU A 115 4.56 5.82 7.55
N ASP A 116 3.69 6.66 6.99
CA ASP A 116 4.08 7.83 6.21
C ASP A 116 4.08 9.13 7.03
N GLY A 117 3.97 9.03 8.36
CA GLY A 117 4.08 10.15 9.29
C GLY A 117 2.75 10.71 9.80
N GLY A 118 1.63 10.05 9.51
CA GLY A 118 0.31 10.46 10.00
C GLY A 118 0.15 10.33 11.52
N SER A 119 -0.69 11.19 12.08
CA SER A 119 -0.97 11.27 13.53
C SER A 119 -2.45 11.58 13.82
N GLU A 120 -2.81 11.70 15.10
CA GLU A 120 -4.13 12.15 15.55
C GLU A 120 -4.51 13.56 15.06
N TYR A 121 -3.55 14.33 14.52
CA TYR A 121 -3.80 15.64 13.90
C TYR A 121 -4.17 15.54 12.41
N ASP A 122 -4.13 14.34 11.83
CA ASP A 122 -4.30 14.08 10.41
C ASP A 122 -5.62 13.35 10.07
N VAL A 123 -6.56 13.34 11.00
CA VAL A 123 -7.88 12.71 10.84
C VAL A 123 -8.62 13.33 9.65
N ILE A 124 -9.00 12.49 8.69
CA ILE A 124 -9.83 12.87 7.53
C ILE A 124 -11.23 12.29 7.58
N GLY A 125 -11.48 11.32 8.47
CA GLY A 125 -12.76 10.66 8.57
C GLY A 125 -12.76 9.52 9.56
N TYR A 126 -13.87 8.79 9.57
CA TYR A 126 -14.08 7.63 10.45
C TYR A 126 -14.60 6.46 9.64
N LEU A 127 -14.18 5.24 10.00
CA LEU A 127 -14.69 4.01 9.42
C LEU A 127 -16.22 3.95 9.55
N LEU A 128 -16.88 3.71 8.41
CA LEU A 128 -18.34 3.66 8.31
C LEU A 128 -18.83 2.23 8.17
N ALA A 129 -18.21 1.44 7.28
CA ALA A 129 -18.52 0.04 7.07
C ALA A 129 -17.36 -0.69 6.37
N TYR A 130 -17.33 -2.01 6.47
CA TYR A 130 -16.41 -2.88 5.74
C TYR A 130 -17.06 -4.24 5.50
N ILE A 131 -16.52 -5.00 4.55
CA ILE A 131 -16.87 -6.41 4.37
C ILE A 131 -15.83 -7.25 5.12
N PRO A 132 -16.21 -8.01 6.16
CA PRO A 132 -15.28 -8.85 6.88
C PRO A 132 -14.65 -9.90 5.96
N ILE A 133 -13.35 -10.09 6.11
CA ILE A 133 -12.56 -11.14 5.46
C ILE A 133 -12.49 -12.35 6.40
N GLU A 134 -12.87 -13.53 5.90
CA GLU A 134 -12.69 -14.79 6.61
C GLU A 134 -11.28 -15.33 6.35
N PHE A 135 -10.49 -15.38 7.42
CA PHE A 135 -9.10 -15.83 7.39
C PHE A 135 -8.96 -17.33 7.68
N ASN A 136 -7.86 -17.91 7.23
CA ASN A 136 -7.39 -19.26 7.54
C ASN A 136 -8.39 -20.38 7.18
N SER A 137 -9.26 -20.10 6.21
CA SER A 137 -10.30 -20.99 5.71
C SER A 137 -10.17 -21.11 4.20
N LEU A 138 -9.97 -22.34 3.70
CA LEU A 138 -9.94 -22.61 2.26
C LEU A 138 -11.34 -22.60 1.63
N THR A 139 -12.38 -22.61 2.45
CA THR A 139 -13.79 -22.61 2.03
C THR A 139 -14.46 -21.26 2.19
N ALA A 140 -13.72 -20.25 2.66
CA ALA A 140 -14.18 -18.88 2.78
C ALA A 140 -14.60 -18.32 1.41
N ASP A 141 -15.69 -17.56 1.38
CA ASP A 141 -16.19 -16.93 0.15
C ASP A 141 -15.81 -15.44 0.08
N ASN A 142 -14.51 -15.13 0.27
CA ASN A 142 -14.08 -13.74 0.18
C ASN A 142 -14.09 -13.28 -1.28
N ARG A 143 -14.75 -12.15 -1.57
CA ARG A 143 -14.83 -11.57 -2.93
C ARG A 143 -14.11 -10.23 -3.04
N VAL A 144 -14.05 -9.48 -1.95
CA VAL A 144 -13.54 -8.11 -1.94
C VAL A 144 -12.82 -7.81 -0.63
N ASP A 145 -11.76 -7.01 -0.72
CA ASP A 145 -11.08 -6.40 0.40
C ASP A 145 -11.40 -4.91 0.39
N ILE A 146 -12.49 -4.52 1.05
CA ILE A 146 -13.03 -3.15 0.97
C ILE A 146 -13.57 -2.64 2.30
N ALA A 147 -13.25 -1.39 2.58
CA ALA A 147 -13.86 -0.58 3.63
C ALA A 147 -14.21 0.80 3.10
N ILE A 148 -15.23 1.38 3.71
CA ILE A 148 -15.65 2.75 3.46
C ILE A 148 -15.59 3.56 4.76
N GLY A 149 -15.12 4.78 4.65
CA GLY A 149 -15.13 5.77 5.72
C GLY A 149 -15.98 6.99 5.36
N LYS A 150 -16.43 7.72 6.37
CA LYS A 150 -17.12 9.00 6.21
C LYS A 150 -16.13 10.14 6.32
N MET A 151 -16.00 10.93 5.26
CA MET A 151 -15.14 12.13 5.20
C MET A 151 -15.66 13.24 6.13
N ILE A 152 -14.73 13.92 6.80
CA ILE A 152 -15.00 15.13 7.60
C ILE A 152 -14.16 16.35 7.16
N GLU A 153 -13.19 16.14 6.27
CA GLU A 153 -12.28 17.16 5.73
C GLU A 153 -12.67 17.56 4.29
N ASP A 154 -12.06 18.64 3.78
CA ASP A 154 -12.19 19.03 2.37
C ASP A 154 -11.60 17.97 1.45
N TYR A 155 -12.28 17.68 0.34
CA TYR A 155 -11.90 16.63 -0.60
C TYR A 155 -12.16 17.00 -2.07
N VAL A 156 -11.47 16.30 -2.96
CA VAL A 156 -11.73 16.32 -4.41
C VAL A 156 -12.47 15.04 -4.79
N ASN A 157 -13.73 15.17 -5.18
CA ASN A 157 -14.54 14.03 -5.62
C ASN A 157 -13.97 13.39 -6.89
N ASP A 158 -13.96 12.07 -6.98
CA ASP A 158 -13.65 11.32 -8.20
C ASP A 158 -12.36 11.79 -8.89
N ALA A 159 -11.29 11.93 -8.12
CA ALA A 159 -9.99 12.34 -8.62
C ALA A 159 -8.84 11.54 -8.01
N LEU A 160 -7.75 11.43 -8.77
CA LEU A 160 -6.49 10.82 -8.37
C LEU A 160 -5.37 11.84 -8.44
N LEU A 161 -4.42 11.78 -7.50
CA LEU A 161 -3.16 12.50 -7.57
C LEU A 161 -2.15 11.69 -8.39
N ILE A 162 -1.76 12.21 -9.56
CA ILE A 162 -0.83 11.55 -10.48
C ILE A 162 0.25 12.56 -10.83
N ASN A 163 1.52 12.27 -10.47
CA ASN A 163 2.66 13.15 -10.75
C ASN A 163 2.38 14.61 -10.35
N ASP A 164 1.93 14.80 -9.10
CA ASP A 164 1.55 16.10 -8.50
C ASP A 164 0.40 16.84 -9.21
N SER A 165 -0.30 16.17 -10.12
CA SER A 165 -1.45 16.70 -10.85
C SER A 165 -2.75 16.01 -10.42
N LEU A 166 -3.79 16.80 -10.20
CA LEU A 166 -5.14 16.28 -9.96
C LEU A 166 -5.79 15.84 -11.27
N VAL A 167 -6.08 14.56 -11.37
CA VAL A 167 -6.73 13.96 -12.55
C VAL A 167 -8.12 13.49 -12.16
N LYS A 168 -9.14 14.15 -12.73
CA LYS A 168 -10.55 13.72 -12.58
C LYS A 168 -10.76 12.43 -13.35
N ILE A 169 -11.48 11.50 -12.73
CA ILE A 169 -11.85 10.22 -13.32
C ILE A 169 -13.37 10.09 -13.40
N ASN A 170 -13.84 9.32 -14.38
CA ASN A 170 -15.22 8.88 -14.42
C ASN A 170 -15.32 7.55 -13.70
N LEU A 171 -16.15 7.50 -12.64
CA LEU A 171 -16.45 6.25 -11.94
C LEU A 171 -17.65 5.58 -12.61
N SER A 172 -17.35 4.80 -13.65
CA SER A 172 -18.29 3.83 -14.21
C SER A 172 -17.67 2.44 -14.08
N PRO A 173 -18.36 1.48 -13.41
CA PRO A 173 -17.91 0.10 -13.40
C PRO A 173 -17.77 -0.44 -14.81
N VAL A 174 -16.70 -1.19 -15.06
CA VAL A 174 -16.43 -1.85 -16.34
C VAL A 174 -16.05 -3.29 -16.04
N ASP A 175 -16.68 -4.22 -16.74
CA ASP A 175 -16.27 -5.63 -16.71
C ASP A 175 -15.02 -5.79 -17.56
N LEU A 176 -13.89 -6.03 -16.89
CA LEU A 176 -12.61 -6.20 -17.57
C LEU A 176 -12.53 -7.56 -18.27
N LYS A 177 -11.73 -7.61 -19.35
CA LYS A 177 -11.41 -8.80 -20.13
C LYS A 177 -9.93 -9.12 -20.13
N GLU A 178 -9.60 -10.40 -20.28
CA GLU A 178 -8.20 -10.79 -20.47
C GLU A 178 -7.60 -10.04 -21.66
N GLY A 179 -6.42 -9.45 -21.44
CA GLY A 179 -5.77 -8.57 -22.41
C GLY A 179 -6.07 -7.08 -22.23
N ASP A 180 -7.07 -6.70 -21.44
CA ASP A 180 -7.34 -5.29 -21.14
C ASP A 180 -6.18 -4.66 -20.38
N VAL A 181 -5.87 -3.42 -20.76
CA VAL A 181 -4.86 -2.61 -20.11
C VAL A 181 -5.50 -1.82 -18.98
N VAL A 182 -4.92 -1.93 -17.79
CA VAL A 182 -5.39 -1.24 -16.59
C VAL A 182 -4.30 -0.39 -15.98
N PHE A 183 -4.72 0.62 -15.23
CA PHE A 183 -3.84 1.52 -14.50
C PHE A 183 -4.18 1.49 -13.01
N LYS A 184 -3.14 1.59 -12.19
CA LYS A 184 -3.24 1.73 -10.74
C LYS A 184 -2.50 2.99 -10.34
N VAL A 185 -3.05 3.74 -9.39
CA VAL A 185 -2.34 4.84 -8.71
C VAL A 185 -2.18 4.44 -7.26
N GLY A 186 -0.94 4.32 -6.81
CA GLY A 186 -0.61 3.91 -5.45
C GLY A 186 0.37 4.87 -4.77
N ARG A 187 0.29 4.92 -3.44
CA ARG A 187 1.14 5.77 -2.61
C ARG A 187 2.65 5.50 -2.82
N THR A 188 3.02 4.25 -3.08
CA THR A 188 4.42 3.80 -3.17
C THR A 188 4.97 3.89 -4.59
N THR A 189 4.23 3.35 -5.56
CA THR A 189 4.70 3.20 -6.94
C THR A 189 4.17 4.28 -7.89
N GLY A 190 3.31 5.17 -7.41
CA GLY A 190 2.61 6.13 -8.26
C GLY A 190 1.72 5.44 -9.29
N LEU A 191 1.66 6.01 -10.49
CA LEU A 191 0.93 5.44 -11.63
C LEU A 191 1.69 4.24 -12.20
N THR A 192 1.06 3.07 -12.16
CA THR A 192 1.57 1.82 -12.73
C THR A 192 0.60 1.26 -13.76
N LYS A 193 1.12 0.48 -14.70
CA LYS A 193 0.37 -0.10 -15.82
C LYS A 193 0.43 -1.62 -15.75
N GLY A 194 -0.71 -2.25 -15.99
CA GLY A 194 -0.84 -3.69 -16.01
C GLY A 194 -1.73 -4.18 -17.14
N ILE A 195 -1.71 -5.49 -17.35
CA ILE A 195 -2.61 -6.20 -18.25
C ILE A 195 -3.37 -7.26 -17.48
N VAL A 196 -4.67 -7.37 -17.73
CA VAL A 196 -5.50 -8.42 -17.13
C VAL A 196 -5.10 -9.77 -17.74
N VAL A 197 -4.71 -10.71 -16.88
CA VAL A 197 -4.31 -12.07 -17.28
C VAL A 197 -5.26 -13.15 -16.78
N SER A 198 -6.24 -12.78 -15.95
CA SER A 198 -7.37 -13.65 -15.59
C SER A 198 -8.57 -12.80 -15.18
N GLU A 199 -9.76 -13.15 -15.68
CA GLU A 199 -11.04 -12.50 -15.35
C GLU A 199 -11.66 -12.99 -14.04
N SER A 200 -11.43 -14.26 -13.68
CA SER A 200 -12.04 -14.89 -12.51
C SER A 200 -11.08 -15.93 -11.93
N ALA A 201 -10.25 -15.47 -11.00
CA ALA A 201 -9.26 -16.31 -10.32
C ALA A 201 -9.63 -16.57 -8.86
N SER A 202 -8.98 -17.59 -8.29
CA SER A 202 -8.92 -17.80 -6.84
C SER A 202 -7.50 -17.59 -6.36
N VAL A 203 -7.28 -16.63 -5.46
CA VAL A 203 -5.95 -16.21 -5.02
C VAL A 203 -5.84 -16.27 -3.50
N LYS A 204 -4.76 -16.87 -3.01
CA LYS A 204 -4.42 -16.87 -1.59
C LYS A 204 -3.54 -15.67 -1.27
N VAL A 205 -4.02 -14.77 -0.41
CA VAL A 205 -3.34 -13.55 0.02
C VAL A 205 -2.93 -13.69 1.49
N PHE A 206 -1.70 -13.31 1.81
CA PHE A 206 -1.17 -13.33 3.18
C PHE A 206 -1.16 -11.90 3.72
N TYR A 207 -1.75 -11.70 4.89
CA TYR A 207 -1.83 -10.41 5.59
C TYR A 207 -0.79 -10.33 6.72
N THR A 208 -0.52 -11.47 7.37
CA THR A 208 0.58 -11.66 8.32
C THR A 208 1.26 -13.01 8.03
N GLU A 209 2.24 -13.41 8.86
CA GLU A 209 2.84 -14.76 8.75
C GLU A 209 1.83 -15.89 8.97
N ASP A 210 0.80 -15.66 9.79
CA ASP A 210 -0.17 -16.66 10.25
C ASP A 210 -1.63 -16.39 9.83
N LYS A 211 -1.92 -15.22 9.23
CA LYS A 211 -3.23 -14.89 8.65
C LYS A 211 -3.15 -14.78 7.14
N TRP A 212 -3.90 -15.66 6.48
CA TRP A 212 -4.12 -15.64 5.04
C TRP A 212 -5.60 -15.78 4.73
N ALA A 213 -6.01 -15.28 3.56
CA ALA A 213 -7.37 -15.42 3.06
C ALA A 213 -7.34 -15.89 1.60
N VAL A 214 -8.34 -16.67 1.20
CA VAL A 214 -8.57 -17.01 -0.21
C VAL A 214 -9.66 -16.09 -0.74
N PHE A 215 -9.37 -15.38 -1.82
CA PHE A 215 -10.33 -14.57 -2.56
C PHE A 215 -10.71 -15.28 -3.85
N HIS A 216 -11.98 -15.19 -4.21
CA HIS A 216 -12.57 -15.82 -5.40
C HIS A 216 -13.20 -14.77 -6.31
N ASP A 217 -13.24 -15.07 -7.62
CA ASP A 217 -13.80 -14.18 -8.64
C ASP A 217 -13.11 -12.81 -8.66
N VAL A 218 -11.79 -12.85 -8.61
CA VAL A 218 -10.94 -11.66 -8.67
C VAL A 218 -10.15 -11.62 -9.98
N TYR A 219 -9.91 -10.40 -10.47
CA TYR A 219 -9.00 -10.17 -11.57
C TYR A 219 -7.55 -10.43 -11.14
N VAL A 220 -6.76 -11.06 -12.01
CA VAL A 220 -5.30 -11.12 -11.87
C VAL A 220 -4.68 -10.21 -12.90
N ILE A 221 -3.80 -9.32 -12.42
CA ILE A 221 -3.14 -8.32 -13.25
C ILE A 221 -1.64 -8.59 -13.24
N LYS A 222 -1.03 -8.64 -14.43
CA LYS A 222 0.42 -8.68 -14.59
C LYS A 222 0.93 -7.27 -14.88
N GLY A 223 1.86 -6.78 -14.07
CA GLY A 223 2.52 -5.49 -14.33
C GLY A 223 3.36 -5.54 -15.60
N MET A 224 3.34 -4.44 -16.37
CA MET A 224 4.11 -4.34 -17.61
C MET A 224 5.57 -3.91 -17.36
N ASP A 225 5.80 -3.13 -16.31
CA ASP A 225 7.09 -2.52 -15.99
C ASP A 225 7.61 -2.93 -14.59
N GLY A 226 7.18 -4.10 -14.09
CA GLY A 226 7.54 -4.61 -12.77
C GLY A 226 6.34 -5.13 -11.97
N ALA A 227 6.47 -5.16 -10.64
CA ALA A 227 5.40 -5.63 -9.76
C ALA A 227 4.18 -4.68 -9.80
N PHE A 228 2.99 -5.25 -9.97
CA PHE A 228 1.70 -4.54 -9.90
C PHE A 228 1.07 -4.88 -8.54
N MET A 229 1.56 -4.23 -7.48
CA MET A 229 1.13 -4.44 -6.09
C MET A 229 0.42 -3.20 -5.57
#